data_AF-A0A263DGV2-F1
#
_entry.id   AF-A0A263DGV2-F1
#
_cell.length_a   1.000
_cell.length_b   1.000
_cell.length_c   1.000
_cell.angle_alpha   90.00
_cell.angle_beta   90.00
_cell.angle_gamma   90.00
#
_symmetry.space_group_name_H-M   'P 1'
#
loop_
_entity.id
_entity.type
_entity.pdbx_description
1 polymer ?
#
loop_
_entity_poly.entity_id
_entity_poly.type
_entity_poly.pdbx_seq_one_letter_code
_entity_poly.pdbx_strand_id
1 'polypeptide(L)'
;MTYYDQVAFWITVTRDGGMAMGEAADEAEARLMIESQQRGSVNFNERTGRYRWAVVAGDGKSSHGWADTEADAWWYVREAVNRPHRGTHYRGSRCRWVREP
;
A
#
# COMPACT_ATOMS: atom_id res chain seq x y z
N MET A 1 1.28 -28.73 -24.99
CA MET A 1 1.52 -28.53 -23.56
C MET A 1 0.78 -27.27 -23.17
N THR A 2 -0.47 -27.41 -22.73
CA THR A 2 -1.33 -26.26 -22.40
C THR A 2 -0.94 -25.78 -21.01
N TYR A 3 -0.18 -24.70 -20.92
CA TYR A 3 0.00 -23.99 -19.65
C TYR A 3 -1.35 -23.37 -19.31
N TYR A 4 -2.04 -23.94 -18.32
CA TYR A 4 -3.12 -23.23 -17.67
C TYR A 4 -2.46 -22.16 -16.82
N ASP A 5 -2.54 -20.91 -17.26
CA ASP A 5 -2.20 -19.75 -16.44
C ASP A 5 -3.22 -19.72 -15.29
N GLN A 6 -2.81 -20.19 -14.11
CA GLN A 6 -3.69 -20.32 -12.95
C GLN A 6 -3.82 -18.96 -12.28
N VAL A 7 -4.74 -18.15 -12.79
CA VAL A 7 -5.15 -16.90 -12.17
C VAL A 7 -5.86 -17.16 -10.83
N ALA A 8 -5.51 -16.39 -9.81
CA ALA A 8 -6.16 -16.40 -8.51
C ALA A 8 -7.05 -15.16 -8.34
N PHE A 9 -8.28 -15.36 -7.89
CA PHE A 9 -9.19 -14.29 -7.51
C PHE A 9 -9.23 -14.17 -5.99
N TRP A 10 -9.28 -12.95 -5.48
CA TRP A 10 -9.31 -12.70 -4.05
C TRP A 10 -10.40 -11.69 -3.67
N ILE A 11 -10.92 -11.85 -2.45
CA ILE A 11 -11.85 -10.93 -1.81
C ILE A 11 -11.45 -10.76 -0.35
N THR A 12 -11.55 -9.54 0.19
CA THR A 12 -11.30 -9.29 1.60
C THR A 12 -12.09 -8.12 2.16
N VAL A 13 -12.26 -8.13 3.47
CA VAL A 13 -12.78 -6.97 4.22
C VAL A 13 -11.62 -6.01 4.42
N THR A 14 -11.79 -4.78 3.96
CA THR A 14 -10.85 -3.68 4.18
C THR A 14 -10.89 -3.21 5.63
N ARG A 15 -9.85 -2.49 6.06
CA ARG A 15 -9.78 -1.92 7.41
C ARG A 15 -10.99 -1.04 7.78
N ASP A 16 -11.57 -0.35 6.81
CA ASP A 16 -12.70 0.56 7.03
C ASP A 16 -14.06 -0.15 6.99
N GLY A 17 -14.08 -1.49 6.96
CA GLY A 17 -15.29 -2.31 6.94
C GLY A 17 -15.93 -2.45 5.55
N GLY A 18 -15.32 -1.90 4.50
CA GLY A 18 -15.69 -2.13 3.10
C GLY A 18 -15.15 -3.45 2.55
N MET A 19 -15.50 -3.80 1.31
CA MET A 19 -15.02 -5.01 0.63
C MET A 19 -14.09 -4.62 -0.54
N ALA A 20 -12.96 -5.31 -0.67
CA ALA A 20 -12.05 -5.20 -1.81
C ALA A 20 -11.92 -6.56 -2.51
N MET A 21 -11.79 -6.53 -3.83
CA MET A 21 -11.65 -7.73 -4.67
C MET A 21 -10.68 -7.45 -5.81
N GLY A 22 -9.97 -8.46 -6.26
CA GLY A 22 -9.08 -8.36 -7.41
C GLY A 22 -8.64 -9.70 -7.97
N GLU A 23 -7.87 -9.60 -9.04
CA GLU A 23 -7.18 -10.70 -9.69
C GLU A 23 -5.70 -10.67 -9.31
N ALA A 24 -5.07 -11.84 -9.28
CA ALA A 24 -3.65 -12.04 -9.03
C ALA A 24 -3.12 -13.18 -9.89
N ALA A 25 -1.82 -13.15 -10.18
CA ALA A 25 -1.16 -14.17 -10.99
C ALA A 25 -1.15 -15.56 -10.35
N ASP A 26 -1.20 -15.64 -9.01
CA ASP A 26 -1.22 -16.88 -8.23
C ASP A 26 -1.80 -16.66 -6.82
N GLU A 27 -2.01 -17.76 -6.08
CA GLU A 27 -2.56 -17.71 -4.72
C GLU A 27 -1.67 -16.95 -3.72
N ALA A 28 -0.34 -17.01 -3.87
CA ALA A 28 0.57 -16.29 -3.01
C ALA A 28 0.46 -14.77 -3.27
N GLU A 29 0.40 -14.35 -4.53
CA GLU A 29 0.16 -12.95 -4.87
C GLU A 29 -1.21 -12.47 -4.36
N ALA A 30 -2.27 -13.28 -4.51
CA ALA A 30 -3.58 -13.00 -3.95
C ALA A 30 -3.54 -12.78 -2.43
N ARG A 31 -2.79 -13.59 -1.68
CA ARG A 31 -2.61 -13.42 -0.23
C ARG A 31 -1.91 -12.10 0.12
N LEU A 32 -0.90 -11.69 -0.66
CA LEU A 32 -0.21 -10.41 -0.45
C LEU A 32 -1.14 -9.22 -0.71
N MET A 33 -2.01 -9.32 -1.72
CA MET A 33 -3.01 -8.29 -2.03
C MET A 33 -4.04 -8.16 -0.90
N ILE A 34 -4.53 -9.31 -0.39
CA ILE A 34 -5.43 -9.35 0.77
C ILE A 34 -4.80 -8.68 1.99
N GLU A 35 -3.55 -9.02 2.34
CA GLU A 35 -2.88 -8.44 3.50
C GLU A 35 -2.68 -6.92 3.34
N SER A 36 -2.35 -6.47 2.13
CA SER A 36 -2.18 -5.05 1.81
C SER A 36 -3.46 -4.25 2.05
N GLN A 37 -4.63 -4.80 1.70
CA GLN A 37 -5.94 -4.18 1.89
C GLN A 37 -6.38 -4.13 3.37
N GLN A 38 -5.96 -5.10 4.18
CA GLN A 38 -6.27 -5.13 5.61
C GLN A 38 -5.40 -4.17 6.43
N ARG A 39 -4.16 -3.95 5.99
CA ARG A 39 -3.14 -3.23 6.77
C ARG A 39 -2.80 -1.85 6.22
N GLY A 40 -3.13 -1.60 4.96
CA GLY A 40 -2.90 -0.34 4.27
C GLY A 40 -4.20 0.38 3.92
N SER A 41 -4.04 1.63 3.54
CA SER A 41 -5.11 2.45 2.96
C SER A 41 -4.54 3.35 1.87
N VAL A 42 -5.34 3.57 0.84
CA VAL A 42 -5.05 4.49 -0.27
C VAL A 42 -6.23 5.44 -0.40
N ASN A 43 -5.97 6.74 -0.34
CA ASN A 43 -6.98 7.78 -0.38
C ASN A 43 -6.60 8.84 -1.41
N PHE A 44 -7.51 9.16 -2.32
CA PHE A 44 -7.30 10.26 -3.26
C PHE A 44 -7.42 11.62 -2.56
N ASN A 45 -6.49 12.53 -2.86
CA ASN A 45 -6.51 13.89 -2.34
C ASN A 45 -6.82 14.89 -3.47
N GLU A 46 -8.05 15.39 -3.50
CA GLU A 46 -8.54 16.30 -4.53
C GLU A 46 -7.73 17.59 -4.63
N ARG A 47 -7.19 18.11 -3.51
CA ARG A 47 -6.40 19.35 -3.49
C ARG A 47 -5.06 19.22 -4.22
N THR A 48 -4.45 18.03 -4.18
CA THR A 48 -3.13 17.80 -4.77
C THR A 48 -3.18 16.93 -6.03
N GLY A 49 -4.34 16.35 -6.34
CA GLY A 49 -4.52 15.39 -7.44
C GLY A 49 -3.73 14.09 -7.24
N ARG A 50 -3.35 13.75 -6.01
CA ARG A 50 -2.47 12.62 -5.69
C ARG A 50 -3.11 11.64 -4.72
N TYR A 51 -2.66 10.39 -4.80
CA TYR A 51 -3.06 9.32 -3.89
C TYR A 51 -2.14 9.29 -2.66
N ARG A 52 -2.72 9.45 -1.47
CA ARG A 52 -2.04 9.25 -0.20
C ARG A 52 -2.14 7.78 0.18
N TRP A 53 -1.00 7.13 0.40
CA TRP A 53 -0.97 5.77 0.93
C TRP A 53 -0.44 5.74 2.35
N ALA A 54 -0.92 4.81 3.15
CA ALA A 54 -0.44 4.55 4.51
C ALA A 54 -0.53 3.05 4.82
N VAL A 55 0.33 2.56 5.71
CA VAL A 55 0.35 1.18 6.20
C VAL A 55 0.79 1.15 7.65
N VAL A 56 0.25 0.21 8.43
CA VAL A 56 0.73 -0.11 9.78
C VAL A 56 1.47 -1.45 9.76
N ALA A 57 2.79 -1.39 9.90
CA ALA A 57 3.65 -2.56 10.05
C ALA A 57 3.41 -3.25 11.42
N GLY A 58 3.79 -4.52 11.51
CA GLY A 58 3.36 -5.42 12.61
C GLY A 58 3.99 -5.05 13.95
N ASP A 59 5.10 -4.33 13.90
CA ASP A 59 5.84 -3.76 15.02
C ASP A 59 5.29 -2.39 15.47
N GLY A 60 4.12 -1.98 14.97
CA GLY A 60 3.47 -0.72 15.31
C GLY A 60 4.05 0.50 14.58
N LYS A 61 5.06 0.33 13.72
CA LYS A 61 5.57 1.41 12.87
C LYS A 61 4.63 1.64 11.70
N SER A 62 4.33 2.91 11.42
CA SER A 62 3.55 3.29 10.24
C SER A 62 4.44 3.84 9.14
N SER A 63 4.19 3.44 7.90
CA SER A 63 4.79 4.04 6.71
C SER A 63 3.70 4.72 5.89
N HIS A 64 4.01 5.84 5.25
CA HIS A 64 3.07 6.58 4.43
C HIS A 64 3.78 7.38 3.35
N GLY A 65 3.05 7.75 2.30
CA GLY A 65 3.59 8.51 1.20
C GLY A 65 2.53 9.02 0.23
N TRP A 66 3.01 9.51 -0.91
CA TRP A 66 2.20 10.03 -2.00
C TRP A 66 2.57 9.31 -3.29
N ALA A 67 1.57 9.05 -4.12
CA ALA A 67 1.72 8.51 -5.47
C ALA A 67 0.84 9.30 -6.45
N ASP A 68 1.25 9.33 -7.71
CA ASP A 68 0.48 10.01 -8.76
C ASP A 68 -0.65 9.10 -9.30
N THR A 69 -0.55 7.78 -9.12
CA THR A 69 -1.61 6.82 -9.50
C THR A 69 -2.04 5.93 -8.32
N GLU A 70 -3.26 5.40 -8.39
CA GLU A 70 -3.78 4.46 -7.39
C GLU A 70 -3.00 3.13 -7.38
N ALA A 71 -2.65 2.62 -8.57
CA ALA A 71 -1.86 1.40 -8.71
C ALA A 71 -0.47 1.53 -8.07
N ASP A 72 0.21 2.67 -8.28
CA ASP A 72 1.48 2.96 -7.61
C ASP A 72 1.33 3.03 -6.10
N ALA A 73 0.26 3.67 -5.61
CA ALA A 73 -0.04 3.76 -4.19
C ALA A 73 -0.17 2.37 -3.55
N TRP A 74 -0.93 1.46 -4.17
CA TRP A 74 -1.07 0.09 -3.71
C TRP A 74 0.22 -0.73 -3.85
N TRP A 75 1.01 -0.48 -4.88
CA TRP A 75 2.35 -1.07 -5.00
C TRP A 75 3.24 -0.69 -3.81
N TYR A 76 3.25 0.58 -3.40
CA TYR A 76 4.02 1.03 -2.23
C TYR A 76 3.51 0.41 -0.92
N VAL A 77 2.19 0.26 -0.75
CA VAL A 77 1.62 -0.45 0.41
C VAL A 77 2.11 -1.90 0.43
N ARG A 78 2.00 -2.61 -0.70
CA ARG A 78 2.42 -4.02 -0.80
C ARG A 78 3.90 -4.19 -0.51
N GLU A 79 4.77 -3.33 -1.05
CA GLU A 79 6.20 -3.35 -0.74
C GLU A 79 6.44 -3.10 0.76
N ALA A 80 5.75 -2.14 1.37
CA ALA A 80 5.94 -1.79 2.77
C ALA A 80 5.42 -2.85 3.75
N VAL A 81 4.38 -3.61 3.39
CA VAL A 81 3.89 -4.77 4.16
C VAL A 81 4.88 -5.95 4.06
N ASN A 82 5.33 -6.26 2.85
CA ASN A 82 5.96 -7.55 2.55
C ASN A 82 7.49 -7.52 2.57
N ARG A 83 8.09 -6.33 2.61
CA ARG A 83 9.55 -6.18 2.66
C ARG A 83 9.98 -5.62 4.01
N PRO A 84 10.41 -6.46 4.97
CA PRO A 84 10.74 -6.01 6.33
C PRO A 84 11.93 -5.03 6.40
N HIS A 85 12.79 -4.96 5.39
CA HIS A 85 13.98 -4.10 5.40
C HIS A 85 14.33 -3.52 4.03
N ARG A 86 13.56 -2.52 3.57
CA ARG A 86 14.14 -1.49 2.70
C ARG A 86 14.25 -0.24 3.55
N GLY A 87 15.49 0.08 3.93
CA GLY A 87 15.83 1.18 4.84
C GLY A 87 14.97 2.40 4.58
N THR A 88 14.43 2.94 5.65
CA THR A 88 13.65 4.16 5.74
C THR A 88 14.18 5.18 4.72
N HIS A 89 13.48 5.36 3.59
CA HIS A 89 13.73 6.51 2.74
C HIS A 89 13.17 7.72 3.48
N TYR A 90 13.97 8.25 4.40
CA TYR A 90 13.74 9.55 5.01
C TYR A 90 13.86 10.61 3.91
N ARG A 91 12.75 10.88 3.21
CA ARG A 91 12.59 12.14 2.50
C ARG A 91 12.54 13.19 3.61
N GLY A 92 13.66 13.90 3.81
CA GLY A 92 13.80 14.92 4.84
C GLY A 92 12.56 15.82 4.90
N SER A 93 12.15 16.15 6.13
CA SER A 93 11.00 17.01 6.41
C SER A 93 11.06 18.27 5.53
N ARG A 94 10.14 18.42 4.56
CA ARG A 94 10.11 19.61 3.70
C ARG A 94 9.57 20.87 4.39
N CYS A 95 9.22 20.79 5.67
CA CYS A 95 8.87 21.95 6.48
C CYS A 95 9.42 21.75 7.90
N ARG A 96 10.72 22.01 8.11
CA ARG A 96 11.16 22.42 9.45
C ARG A 96 10.60 23.82 9.63
N TRP A 97 9.50 23.97 10.37
CA TRP A 97 9.12 25.28 10.90
C TRP A 97 10.26 25.69 11.84
N VAL A 98 11.23 26.43 11.29
CA VAL A 98 12.26 27.08 12.08
C VAL A 98 11.56 28.27 12.72
N ARG A 99 11.43 28.24 14.04
CA ARG A 99 11.15 29.45 14.80
C ARG A 99 12.45 30.27 14.73
N GLU A 100 12.42 31.40 14.02
CA GLU A 100 13.50 32.39 14.03
C GLU A 100 13.76 32.90 15.48
N PRO A 101 14.99 33.35 15.80
CA PRO A 101 15.60 33.29 17.14
C PRO A 101 14.85 34.02 18.26
#